data_AF-A0A834R9A7-F1
#
_entry.id   AF-A0A834R9A7-F1
#
_cell.length_a   1.000
_cell.length_b   1.000
_cell.length_c   1.000
_cell.angle_alpha   90.00
_cell.angle_beta   90.00
_cell.angle_gamma   90.00
#
_symmetry.space_group_name_H-M   'P 1'
#
loop_
_entity.id
_entity.type
_entity.pdbx_description
1 polymer ?
#
loop_
_entity_poly.entity_id
_entity_poly.type
_entity_poly.pdbx_seq_one_letter_code
_entity_poly.pdbx_strand_id
1 'polypeptide(L)'
;MLMVMLMKSKNILCKFILAQIKLITEMISLLILFYDLILAHNQIYRRYGRWSRSVGDRFLFIAGSLVDEYVFSGPLSKCIDVLQKGHILTITPGGTREAQFATKKYEILWNNRCGFAKAAQQSQTNIVPVFTQNVRQVYLLPETLQKLLRPLYERFRIPMVPFWGGFPVKLRTYFGEPISFSRAETPEELAKLAEESLAELIRKNQKFPATISNAFRERFRIE
;
A
#
# COMPACT_ATOMS: atom_id res chain seq x y z
N MET A 1 -10.10 5.95 22.53
CA MET A 1 -9.76 7.34 22.16
C MET A 1 -11.02 7.99 21.62
N LEU A 2 -11.70 8.80 22.43
CA LEU A 2 -12.90 9.54 22.00
C LEU A 2 -12.44 10.72 21.14
N MET A 3 -12.68 10.62 19.84
CA MET A 3 -12.43 11.71 18.89
C MET A 3 -13.67 12.60 18.87
N VAL A 4 -13.58 13.81 19.43
CA VAL A 4 -14.68 14.79 19.39
C VAL A 4 -14.47 15.68 18.17
N MET A 5 -15.35 15.58 17.19
CA MET A 5 -15.37 16.43 16.00
C MET A 5 -16.42 17.52 16.21
N LEU A 6 -16.00 18.79 16.33
CA LEU A 6 -16.90 19.94 16.46
C LEU A 6 -17.23 20.50 15.06
N MET A 7 -18.50 20.43 14.64
CA MET A 7 -18.96 20.95 13.35
C MET A 7 -20.33 21.65 13.44
N LYS A 8 -20.52 22.67 12.59
CA LYS A 8 -21.56 23.72 12.71
C LYS A 8 -22.94 23.39 12.11
N SER A 9 -23.18 22.19 11.57
CA SER A 9 -24.44 21.88 10.85
C SER A 9 -24.87 20.41 10.90
N LYS A 10 -26.11 20.16 11.35
CA LYS A 10 -26.72 18.82 11.52
C LYS A 10 -27.01 18.10 10.19
N ASN A 11 -27.29 18.84 9.11
CA ASN A 11 -27.61 18.25 7.80
C ASN A 11 -26.37 17.74 7.05
N ILE A 12 -25.23 18.42 7.23
CA ILE A 12 -23.94 17.97 6.69
C ILE A 12 -23.44 16.77 7.48
N LEU A 13 -23.65 16.77 8.80
CA LEU A 13 -23.30 15.65 9.68
C LEU A 13 -24.01 14.36 9.27
N CYS A 14 -25.31 14.39 8.96
CA CYS A 14 -26.05 13.19 8.59
C CYS A 14 -25.61 12.63 7.22
N LYS A 15 -25.38 13.50 6.21
CA LYS A 15 -24.86 13.07 4.91
C LYS A 15 -23.40 12.60 4.98
N PHE A 16 -22.56 13.27 5.76
CA PHE A 16 -21.16 12.89 5.96
C PHE A 16 -21.03 11.60 6.76
N ILE A 17 -21.84 11.41 7.80
CA ILE A 17 -21.90 10.17 8.59
C ILE A 17 -22.49 9.03 7.76
N LEU A 18 -23.57 9.23 7.01
CA LEU A 18 -24.12 8.19 6.13
C LEU A 18 -23.16 7.84 4.99
N ALA A 19 -22.48 8.84 4.41
CA ALA A 19 -21.44 8.62 3.42
C ALA A 19 -20.25 7.86 4.03
N GLN A 20 -19.78 8.23 5.23
CA GLN A 20 -18.73 7.53 5.97
C GLN A 20 -19.15 6.12 6.37
N ILE A 21 -20.37 5.88 6.85
CA ILE A 21 -20.86 4.55 7.26
C ILE A 21 -21.02 3.63 6.04
N LYS A 22 -21.50 4.16 4.91
CA LYS A 22 -21.60 3.42 3.64
C LYS A 22 -20.22 3.14 3.04
N LEU A 23 -19.29 4.11 3.14
CA LEU A 23 -17.87 3.92 2.87
C LEU A 23 -17.27 2.84 3.78
N ILE A 24 -17.52 2.90 5.08
CA ILE A 24 -16.93 1.99 6.06
C ILE A 24 -17.37 0.55 5.75
N THR A 25 -18.63 0.31 5.40
CA THR A 25 -19.12 -1.07 5.22
C THR A 25 -18.64 -1.71 3.90
N GLU A 26 -18.51 -0.95 2.81
CA GLU A 26 -17.99 -1.48 1.52
C GLU A 26 -16.46 -1.35 1.37
N MET A 27 -15.82 -0.45 2.12
CA MET A 27 -14.41 -0.11 1.99
C MET A 27 -13.53 -0.68 3.12
N ILE A 28 -14.09 -1.25 4.21
CA ILE A 28 -13.30 -1.92 5.26
C ILE A 28 -12.41 -3.02 4.66
N SER A 29 -12.94 -3.84 3.75
CA SER A 29 -12.15 -4.92 3.11
C SER A 29 -11.01 -4.40 2.22
N LEU A 30 -11.19 -3.21 1.63
CA LEU A 30 -10.24 -2.58 0.72
C LEU A 30 -9.22 -1.70 1.45
N LEU A 31 -9.59 -1.06 2.56
CA LEU A 31 -8.66 -0.33 3.43
C LEU A 31 -7.65 -1.28 4.08
N ILE A 32 -8.08 -2.51 4.38
CA ILE A 32 -7.21 -3.54 4.98
C ILE A 32 -6.05 -3.91 4.04
N LEU A 33 -6.24 -3.80 2.73
CA LEU A 33 -5.24 -4.13 1.72
C LEU A 33 -4.09 -3.12 1.60
N PHE A 34 -4.26 -1.91 2.15
CA PHE A 34 -3.33 -0.79 1.95
C PHE A 34 -2.90 -0.14 3.28
N TYR A 35 -2.90 -0.89 4.40
CA TYR A 35 -2.43 -0.37 5.70
C TYR A 35 -0.99 0.19 5.64
N ASP A 36 -0.10 -0.51 4.93
CA ASP A 36 1.25 -0.06 4.67
C ASP A 36 1.30 1.27 3.90
N LEU A 37 0.44 1.44 2.89
CA LEU A 37 0.33 2.67 2.13
C LEU A 37 -0.11 3.85 3.00
N ILE A 38 -1.14 3.65 3.84
CA ILE A 38 -1.63 4.67 4.77
C ILE A 38 -0.54 5.05 5.78
N LEU A 39 0.17 4.07 6.32
CA LEU A 39 1.28 4.31 7.24
C LEU A 39 2.43 5.05 6.57
N ALA A 40 2.78 4.69 5.34
CA ALA A 40 3.77 5.40 4.56
C ALA A 40 3.37 6.86 4.33
N HIS A 41 2.13 7.14 3.93
CA HIS A 41 1.62 8.52 3.77
C HIS A 41 1.76 9.33 5.06
N ASN A 42 1.32 8.75 6.18
CA ASN A 42 1.39 9.41 7.48
C ASN A 42 2.83 9.71 7.89
N GLN A 43 3.75 8.77 7.67
CA GLN A 43 5.17 8.98 8.00
C GLN A 43 5.82 10.02 7.09
N ILE A 44 5.51 10.01 5.79
CA ILE A 44 5.97 11.03 4.84
C ILE A 44 5.47 12.40 5.28
N TYR A 45 4.17 12.53 5.59
CA TYR A 45 3.59 13.79 6.05
C TYR A 45 4.24 14.28 7.36
N ARG A 46 4.40 13.40 8.35
CA ARG A 46 5.04 13.76 9.63
C ARG A 46 6.49 14.18 9.48
N ARG A 47 7.22 13.60 8.53
CA ARG A 47 8.66 13.86 8.33
C ARG A 47 8.92 15.09 7.47
N TYR A 48 8.12 15.28 6.42
CA TYR A 48 8.38 16.28 5.38
C TYR A 48 7.30 17.37 5.26
N GLY A 49 6.16 17.23 5.94
CA GLY A 49 5.03 18.16 5.85
C GLY A 49 4.29 18.10 4.51
N ARG A 50 4.48 17.03 3.73
CA ARG A 50 3.94 16.90 2.36
C ARG A 50 3.05 15.67 2.25
N TRP A 51 1.92 15.84 1.59
CA TRP A 51 1.06 14.71 1.21
C TRP A 51 1.60 14.03 -0.04
N SER A 52 1.76 12.71 0.01
CA SER A 52 1.99 11.90 -1.19
C SER A 52 0.69 11.63 -1.94
N ARG A 53 0.81 11.46 -3.25
CA ARG A 53 -0.24 10.95 -4.12
C ARG A 53 -0.01 9.44 -4.32
N SER A 54 -1.06 8.71 -4.66
CA SER A 54 -0.99 7.27 -4.88
C SER A 54 -1.73 6.79 -6.10
N VAL A 55 -1.28 5.65 -6.62
CA VAL A 55 -1.94 4.96 -7.72
C VAL A 55 -2.88 3.89 -7.17
N GLY A 56 -4.15 3.99 -7.53
CA GLY A 56 -5.19 3.02 -7.18
C GLY A 56 -5.56 2.12 -8.35
N ASP A 57 -6.02 0.90 -8.04
CA ASP A 57 -6.65 0.01 -9.02
C ASP A 57 -8.00 0.58 -9.47
N ARG A 58 -8.45 0.22 -10.68
CA ARG A 58 -9.65 0.78 -11.31
C ARG A 58 -10.91 0.57 -10.48
N PHE A 59 -11.01 -0.53 -9.74
CA PHE A 59 -12.20 -0.81 -8.93
C PHE A 59 -12.42 0.23 -7.81
N LEU A 60 -11.37 0.90 -7.32
CA LEU A 60 -11.49 1.94 -6.29
C LEU A 60 -12.30 3.15 -6.77
N PHE A 61 -12.40 3.35 -8.08
CA PHE A 61 -13.09 4.47 -8.70
C PHE A 61 -14.55 4.15 -9.09
N ILE A 62 -15.01 2.91 -8.87
CA ILE A 62 -16.40 2.50 -9.17
C ILE A 62 -17.39 3.13 -8.18
N ALA A 63 -16.98 3.37 -6.94
CA ALA A 63 -17.85 3.86 -5.86
C ALA A 63 -17.90 5.40 -5.69
N GLY A 64 -17.24 6.17 -6.56
CA GLY A 64 -17.27 7.65 -6.56
C GLY A 64 -16.03 8.36 -5.98
N SER A 65 -15.81 9.59 -6.45
CA SER A 65 -14.58 10.40 -6.49
C SER A 65 -14.02 10.95 -5.17
N LEU A 66 -14.38 10.41 -4.00
CA LEU A 66 -13.88 10.95 -2.71
C LEU A 66 -12.38 10.73 -2.49
N VAL A 67 -11.74 9.92 -3.33
CA VAL A 67 -10.31 9.59 -3.24
C VAL A 67 -9.46 10.34 -4.26
N ASP A 68 -10.06 11.05 -5.22
CA ASP A 68 -9.38 11.57 -6.41
C ASP A 68 -8.27 12.59 -6.12
N GLU A 69 -8.35 13.28 -4.97
CA GLU A 69 -7.33 14.24 -4.58
C GLU A 69 -6.01 13.53 -4.26
N TYR A 70 -6.04 12.39 -3.57
CA TYR A 70 -4.83 11.71 -3.09
C TYR A 70 -4.53 10.41 -3.83
N VAL A 71 -5.54 9.76 -4.39
CA VAL A 71 -5.41 8.50 -5.13
C VAL A 71 -6.01 8.67 -6.51
N PHE A 72 -5.24 8.33 -7.54
CA PHE A 72 -5.68 8.44 -8.93
C PHE A 72 -5.50 7.11 -9.68
N SER A 73 -6.26 6.94 -10.77
CA SER A 73 -6.07 5.82 -11.68
C SER A 73 -4.65 5.88 -12.26
N GLY A 74 -4.04 4.75 -12.61
CA GLY A 74 -2.59 4.70 -12.88
C GLY A 74 -2.08 4.78 -14.32
N PRO A 75 -2.58 5.62 -15.26
CA PRO A 75 -1.90 5.75 -16.54
C PRO A 75 -0.52 6.39 -16.31
N LEU A 76 0.48 5.87 -17.03
CA LEU A 76 1.88 6.29 -16.90
C LEU A 76 2.07 7.80 -17.05
N SER A 77 1.38 8.42 -18.01
CA SER A 77 1.44 9.87 -18.24
C SER A 77 1.06 10.71 -17.02
N LYS A 78 0.04 10.29 -16.27
CA LYS A 78 -0.40 11.00 -15.06
C LYS A 78 0.60 10.81 -13.91
N CYS A 79 1.23 9.64 -13.80
CA CYS A 79 2.32 9.43 -12.84
C CYS A 79 3.49 10.37 -13.12
N ILE A 80 3.89 10.52 -14.39
CA ILE A 80 4.97 11.42 -14.82
C ILE A 80 4.62 12.87 -14.52
N ASP A 81 3.41 13.32 -14.87
CA ASP A 81 2.94 14.69 -14.61
C ASP A 81 2.97 15.03 -13.10
N VAL A 82 2.51 14.11 -12.25
CA VAL A 82 2.55 14.28 -10.79
C VAL A 82 4.00 14.43 -10.28
N LEU A 83 4.91 13.60 -10.79
CA LEU A 83 6.33 13.64 -10.40
C LEU A 83 7.03 14.91 -10.90
N GLN A 84 6.77 15.34 -12.14
CA GLN A 84 7.34 16.56 -12.73
C GLN A 84 6.85 17.83 -12.03
N LYS A 85 5.62 17.83 -11.49
CA LYS A 85 5.10 18.88 -10.60
C LYS A 85 5.74 18.88 -9.20
N GLY A 86 6.69 17.97 -8.96
CA GLY A 86 7.44 17.85 -7.72
C GLY A 86 6.68 17.14 -6.60
N HIS A 87 5.51 16.54 -6.85
CA HIS A 87 4.79 15.80 -5.82
C HIS A 87 5.47 14.46 -5.50
N ILE A 88 5.24 13.95 -4.29
CA ILE A 88 5.66 12.61 -3.90
C ILE A 88 4.63 11.62 -4.42
N LEU A 89 5.07 10.57 -5.09
CA LEU A 89 4.20 9.51 -5.61
C LEU A 89 4.52 8.18 -4.92
N THR A 90 3.53 7.58 -4.27
CA THR A 90 3.64 6.27 -3.63
C THR A 90 2.90 5.22 -4.45
N ILE A 91 3.63 4.20 -4.89
CA ILE A 91 3.12 3.12 -5.75
C ILE A 91 3.41 1.78 -5.07
N THR A 92 2.43 0.88 -5.10
CA THR A 92 2.60 -0.54 -4.77
C THR A 92 2.65 -1.35 -6.08
N PRO A 93 3.82 -1.77 -6.60
CA PRO A 93 3.91 -2.36 -7.95
C PRO A 93 3.12 -3.67 -8.10
N GLY A 94 3.10 -4.50 -7.05
CA GLY A 94 2.29 -5.72 -7.00
C GLY A 94 0.78 -5.46 -6.92
N GLY A 95 0.37 -4.27 -6.47
CA GLY A 95 -1.00 -3.81 -6.38
C GLY A 95 -1.93 -4.81 -5.68
N THR A 96 -3.18 -4.86 -6.12
CA THR A 96 -4.23 -5.74 -5.56
C THR A 96 -3.87 -7.22 -5.58
N ARG A 97 -3.01 -7.67 -6.51
CA ARG A 97 -2.56 -9.06 -6.59
C ARG A 97 -1.65 -9.40 -5.40
N GLU A 98 -0.61 -8.60 -5.20
CA GLU A 98 0.31 -8.80 -4.07
C GLU A 98 -0.37 -8.57 -2.72
N ALA A 99 -1.28 -7.59 -2.66
CA ALA A 99 -2.03 -7.30 -1.45
C ALA A 99 -2.87 -8.52 -0.99
N GLN A 100 -3.48 -9.24 -1.94
CA GLN A 100 -4.32 -10.42 -1.68
C GLN A 100 -3.55 -11.74 -1.53
N PHE A 101 -2.45 -11.92 -2.24
CA PHE A 101 -1.85 -13.26 -2.43
C PHE A 101 -0.42 -13.41 -1.93
N ALA A 102 0.21 -12.34 -1.45
CA ALA A 102 1.49 -12.47 -0.76
C ALA A 102 1.29 -13.11 0.62
N THR A 103 2.13 -14.08 0.94
CA THR A 103 2.01 -14.87 2.16
C THR A 103 2.79 -14.25 3.33
N LYS A 104 2.80 -14.94 4.47
CA LYS A 104 3.66 -14.59 5.63
C LYS A 104 5.16 -14.69 5.34
N LYS A 105 5.55 -15.18 4.15
CA LYS A 105 6.92 -15.21 3.66
C LYS A 105 7.38 -13.88 3.06
N TYR A 106 6.50 -12.89 2.91
CA TYR A 106 6.82 -11.58 2.35
C TYR A 106 7.41 -11.65 0.93
N GLU A 107 6.87 -12.55 0.12
CA GLU A 107 7.23 -12.67 -1.30
C GLU A 107 6.81 -11.40 -2.06
N ILE A 108 7.71 -10.90 -2.91
CA ILE A 108 7.43 -9.79 -3.82
C ILE A 108 6.76 -10.36 -5.08
N LEU A 109 5.57 -9.89 -5.41
CA LEU A 109 4.70 -10.46 -6.46
C LEU A 109 4.40 -9.43 -7.56
N TRP A 110 5.43 -8.73 -8.03
CA TRP A 110 5.31 -7.65 -9.02
C TRP A 110 4.98 -8.14 -10.43
N ASN A 111 5.26 -9.40 -10.77
CA ASN A 111 4.89 -10.01 -12.05
C ASN A 111 5.39 -9.24 -13.28
N ASN A 112 6.67 -8.85 -13.26
CA ASN A 112 7.33 -8.06 -14.32
C ASN A 112 6.70 -6.68 -14.55
N ARG A 113 5.94 -6.13 -13.60
CA ARG A 113 5.41 -4.76 -13.69
C ARG A 113 6.51 -3.73 -13.45
N CYS A 114 6.93 -3.05 -14.51
CA CYS A 114 7.95 -2.00 -14.48
C CYS A 114 7.39 -0.57 -14.68
N GLY A 115 6.07 -0.38 -14.64
CA GLY A 115 5.44 0.93 -14.93
C GLY A 115 5.90 2.07 -14.01
N PHE A 116 6.18 1.78 -12.74
CA PHE A 116 6.72 2.75 -11.79
C PHE A 116 8.16 3.16 -12.15
N ALA A 117 8.98 2.21 -12.62
CA ALA A 117 10.34 2.47 -13.07
C ALA A 117 10.37 3.28 -14.37
N LYS A 118 9.44 3.02 -15.29
CA LYS A 118 9.21 3.86 -16.48
C LYS A 118 8.88 5.29 -16.09
N ALA A 119 7.98 5.47 -15.11
CA ALA A 119 7.63 6.80 -14.61
C ALA A 119 8.85 7.50 -14.02
N ALA A 120 9.60 6.80 -13.16
CA ALA A 120 10.81 7.31 -12.51
C ALA A 120 11.89 7.77 -13.51
N GLN A 121 12.18 6.98 -14.55
CA GLN A 121 13.14 7.35 -15.59
C GLN A 121 12.67 8.56 -16.40
N GLN A 122 11.42 8.57 -16.85
CA GLN A 122 10.89 9.67 -17.68
C GLN A 122 10.69 10.98 -16.91
N SER A 123 10.47 10.91 -15.59
CA SER A 123 10.41 12.08 -14.71
C SER A 123 11.73 12.38 -14.00
N GLN A 124 12.81 11.65 -14.32
CA GLN A 124 14.14 11.79 -13.68
C GLN A 124 14.05 11.81 -12.14
N THR A 125 13.25 10.91 -11.58
CA THR A 125 12.96 10.85 -10.14
C THR A 125 13.52 9.57 -9.53
N ASN A 126 14.16 9.69 -8.37
CA ASN A 126 14.71 8.55 -7.65
C ASN A 126 13.60 7.71 -6.98
N ILE A 127 13.82 6.40 -6.90
CA ILE A 127 12.90 5.47 -6.25
C ILE A 127 13.38 5.22 -4.82
N VAL A 128 12.48 5.34 -3.84
CA VAL A 128 12.77 4.99 -2.44
C VAL A 128 11.97 3.74 -2.08
N PRO A 129 12.62 2.59 -1.81
CA PRO A 129 11.91 1.39 -1.39
C PRO A 129 11.39 1.59 0.04
N VAL A 130 10.13 1.21 0.26
CA VAL A 130 9.46 1.36 1.57
C VAL A 130 8.90 0.01 1.99
N PHE A 131 9.19 -0.39 3.22
CA PHE A 131 8.71 -1.64 3.81
C PHE A 131 8.04 -1.38 5.15
N THR A 132 6.88 -1.99 5.39
CA THR A 132 6.23 -1.96 6.70
C THR A 132 6.28 -3.35 7.35
N GLN A 133 7.06 -3.46 8.43
CA GLN A 133 7.19 -4.66 9.24
C GLN A 133 5.84 -5.07 9.82
N ASN A 134 5.60 -6.40 9.87
CA ASN A 134 4.42 -7.04 10.44
C ASN A 134 3.08 -6.73 9.73
N VAL A 135 3.09 -6.04 8.58
CA VAL A 135 1.85 -5.70 7.86
C VAL A 135 1.03 -6.95 7.50
N ARG A 136 1.68 -8.07 7.17
CA ARG A 136 1.00 -9.34 6.84
C ARG A 136 0.44 -10.08 8.05
N GLN A 137 0.74 -9.64 9.27
CA GLN A 137 0.22 -10.21 10.52
C GLN A 137 -0.98 -9.41 11.05
N VAL A 138 -1.31 -8.26 10.44
CA VAL A 138 -2.51 -7.48 10.77
C VAL A 138 -3.77 -8.26 10.44
N TYR A 139 -3.72 -9.08 9.39
CA TYR A 139 -4.83 -9.88 8.92
C TYR A 139 -4.43 -11.34 8.72
N LEU A 140 -5.38 -12.22 8.97
CA LEU A 140 -5.29 -13.63 8.67
C LEU A 140 -5.96 -13.88 7.34
N LEU A 141 -5.20 -14.51 6.45
CA LEU A 141 -5.74 -15.09 5.24
C LEU A 141 -5.20 -16.51 5.08
N PRO A 142 -6.03 -17.54 5.29
CA PRO A 142 -5.60 -18.93 5.16
C PRO A 142 -5.04 -19.21 3.77
N GLU A 143 -3.86 -19.82 3.69
CA GLU A 143 -3.20 -20.12 2.41
C GLU A 143 -4.04 -21.03 1.51
N THR A 144 -4.84 -21.92 2.08
CA THR A 144 -5.81 -22.75 1.35
C THR A 144 -6.84 -21.91 0.62
N LEU A 145 -7.38 -20.89 1.29
CA LEU A 145 -8.33 -19.96 0.70
C LEU A 145 -7.66 -19.08 -0.37
N GLN A 146 -6.42 -18.65 -0.15
CA GLN A 146 -5.64 -17.92 -1.18
C GLN A 146 -5.48 -18.74 -2.45
N LYS A 147 -5.12 -20.03 -2.32
CA LYS A 147 -4.94 -20.94 -3.44
C LYS A 147 -6.25 -21.16 -4.21
N LEU A 148 -7.37 -21.27 -3.50
CA LEU A 148 -8.70 -21.43 -4.11
C LEU A 148 -9.15 -20.16 -4.86
N LEU A 149 -8.93 -18.98 -4.28
CA LEU A 149 -9.41 -17.71 -4.84
C LEU A 149 -8.48 -17.12 -5.91
N ARG A 150 -7.22 -17.55 -5.99
CA ARG A 150 -6.24 -17.02 -6.97
C ARG A 150 -6.69 -17.20 -8.43
N PRO A 151 -7.09 -18.39 -8.90
CA PRO A 151 -7.55 -18.57 -10.28
C PRO A 151 -8.80 -17.73 -10.59
N LEU A 152 -9.70 -17.60 -9.61
CA LEU A 152 -10.90 -16.77 -9.73
C LEU A 152 -10.54 -15.30 -9.91
N TYR A 153 -9.62 -14.78 -9.08
CA TYR A 153 -9.12 -13.41 -9.23
C TYR A 153 -8.38 -13.20 -10.55
N GLU A 154 -7.55 -14.14 -10.98
CA GLU A 154 -6.80 -13.98 -12.24
C GLU A 154 -7.74 -13.95 -13.46
N ARG A 155 -8.88 -14.67 -13.39
CA ARG A 155 -9.92 -14.69 -14.43
C ARG A 155 -10.83 -13.47 -14.41
N PHE A 156 -11.35 -13.08 -13.25
CA PHE A 156 -12.41 -12.07 -13.14
C PHE A 156 -11.91 -10.71 -12.64
N ARG A 157 -10.70 -10.63 -12.08
CA ARG A 157 -10.11 -9.42 -11.48
C ARG A 157 -10.94 -8.79 -10.35
N ILE A 158 -11.81 -9.58 -9.73
CA ILE A 158 -12.64 -9.15 -8.61
C ILE A 158 -11.87 -9.40 -7.31
N PRO A 159 -11.65 -8.38 -6.45
CA PRO A 159 -11.04 -8.57 -5.15
C PRO A 159 -12.03 -9.30 -4.21
N MET A 160 -11.89 -10.61 -4.08
CA MET A 160 -12.86 -11.50 -3.41
C MET A 160 -12.36 -12.06 -2.08
N VAL A 161 -11.22 -11.58 -1.58
CA VAL A 161 -10.58 -12.17 -0.42
C VAL A 161 -11.19 -11.63 0.88
N PRO A 162 -11.87 -12.46 1.70
CA PRO A 162 -12.33 -12.03 3.01
C PRO A 162 -11.13 -11.91 3.95
N PHE A 163 -10.76 -10.67 4.27
CA PHE A 163 -9.72 -10.40 5.27
C PHE A 163 -10.31 -10.52 6.66
N TRP A 164 -9.95 -11.58 7.39
CA TRP A 164 -10.23 -11.64 8.83
C TRP A 164 -9.03 -11.03 9.57
N GLY A 165 -9.18 -9.85 10.15
CA GLY A 165 -8.02 -9.17 10.73
C GLY A 165 -8.31 -8.03 11.69
N GLY A 166 -7.32 -7.16 11.84
CA GLY A 166 -7.25 -6.11 12.85
C GLY A 166 -6.40 -6.49 14.07
N PHE A 167 -5.51 -7.49 13.94
CA PHE A 167 -4.69 -7.91 15.06
C PHE A 167 -3.77 -6.76 15.52
N PRO A 168 -3.67 -6.50 16.83
CA PRO A 168 -2.92 -5.36 17.38
C PRO A 168 -1.40 -5.60 17.37
N VAL A 169 -0.82 -5.85 16.20
CA VAL A 169 0.62 -6.03 16.02
C VAL A 169 1.34 -4.68 15.92
N LYS A 170 2.63 -4.67 16.25
CA LYS A 170 3.47 -3.46 16.10
C LYS A 170 3.89 -3.32 14.65
N LEU A 171 3.49 -2.22 14.01
CA LEU A 171 3.87 -1.87 12.64
C LEU A 171 5.00 -0.83 12.68
N ARG A 172 6.05 -1.07 11.90
CA ARG A 172 7.17 -0.16 11.74
C ARG A 172 7.47 0.01 10.26
N THR A 173 7.42 1.24 9.78
CA THR A 173 7.72 1.57 8.38
C THR A 173 9.18 1.99 8.25
N TYR A 174 9.90 1.32 7.37
CA TYR A 174 11.29 1.55 7.04
C TYR A 174 11.41 2.10 5.63
N PHE A 175 12.23 3.12 5.46
CA PHE A 175 12.59 3.70 4.17
C PHE A 175 14.02 3.25 3.87
N GLY A 176 14.23 2.64 2.70
CA GLY A 176 15.56 2.27 2.24
C GLY A 176 16.29 3.42 1.55
N GLU A 177 17.49 3.14 1.07
CA GLU A 177 18.30 4.12 0.36
C GLU A 177 17.68 4.47 -1.01
N PRO A 178 17.74 5.75 -1.43
CA PRO A 178 17.28 6.14 -2.75
C PRO A 178 18.04 5.45 -3.88
N ILE A 179 17.30 4.90 -4.84
CA ILE A 179 17.81 4.31 -6.07
C ILE A 179 17.72 5.37 -7.16
N SER A 180 18.87 5.77 -7.69
CA SER A 180 18.92 6.74 -8.79
C SER A 180 18.22 6.20 -10.04
N PHE A 181 17.43 7.02 -10.71
CA PHE A 181 16.81 6.68 -12.00
C PHE A 181 17.85 6.35 -13.08
N SER A 182 19.07 6.91 -12.96
CA SER A 182 20.17 6.72 -13.89
C SER A 182 21.01 5.46 -13.65
N ARG A 183 20.69 4.67 -12.61
CA ARG A 183 21.47 3.49 -12.22
C ARG A 183 21.28 2.31 -13.19
N ALA A 184 20.26 2.36 -14.03
CA ALA A 184 19.94 1.34 -15.01
C ALA A 184 19.58 1.98 -16.34
N GLU A 185 19.91 1.30 -17.45
CA GLU A 185 19.59 1.76 -18.79
C GLU A 185 18.11 1.51 -19.09
N THR A 186 17.59 0.36 -18.65
CA THR A 186 16.20 -0.03 -18.92
C THR A 186 15.29 0.10 -17.68
N PRO A 187 13.99 0.39 -17.86
CA PRO A 187 13.02 0.39 -16.77
C PRO A 187 12.90 -0.95 -16.07
N GLU A 188 13.11 -2.05 -16.79
CA GLU A 188 13.04 -3.41 -16.28
C GLU A 188 14.21 -3.70 -15.32
N GLU A 189 15.43 -3.29 -15.67
CA GLU A 189 16.58 -3.34 -14.77
C GLU A 189 16.39 -2.47 -13.54
N LEU A 190 15.88 -1.24 -13.71
CA LEU A 190 15.59 -0.35 -12.59
C LEU A 190 14.55 -0.96 -11.64
N ALA A 191 13.51 -1.61 -12.20
CA ALA A 191 12.53 -2.33 -11.41
C ALA A 191 13.15 -3.50 -10.64
N LYS A 192 14.06 -4.26 -11.28
CA LYS A 192 14.79 -5.35 -10.61
C LYS A 192 15.66 -4.85 -9.46
N LEU A 193 16.38 -3.74 -9.64
CA LEU A 193 17.17 -3.11 -8.57
C LEU A 193 16.29 -2.67 -7.40
N ALA A 194 15.10 -2.12 -7.69
CA ALA A 194 14.13 -1.77 -6.66
C ALA A 194 13.57 -2.99 -5.93
N GLU A 195 13.35 -4.10 -6.63
CA GLU A 195 12.92 -5.38 -6.07
C GLU A 195 13.97 -5.96 -5.13
N GLU A 196 15.23 -6.00 -5.57
CA GLU A 196 16.37 -6.48 -4.78
C GLU A 196 16.58 -5.62 -3.53
N SER A 197 16.48 -4.30 -3.66
CA SER A 197 16.59 -3.38 -2.52
C SER A 197 15.45 -3.54 -1.52
N LEU A 198 14.22 -3.74 -2.00
CA LEU A 198 13.07 -4.03 -1.14
C LEU A 198 13.22 -5.39 -0.43
N ALA A 199 13.68 -6.42 -1.14
CA ALA A 199 13.92 -7.74 -0.57
C ALA A 199 14.97 -7.67 0.57
N GLU A 200 16.04 -6.92 0.37
CA GLU A 200 17.05 -6.68 1.39
C GLU A 200 16.48 -5.90 2.59
N LEU A 201 15.64 -4.89 2.33
CA LEU A 201 14.97 -4.12 3.37
C LEU A 201 14.02 -5.01 4.22
N ILE A 202 13.32 -5.95 3.59
CA ILE A 202 12.49 -6.96 4.27
C ILE A 202 13.39 -7.88 5.10
N ARG A 203 14.44 -8.44 4.51
CA ARG A 203 15.35 -9.39 5.18
C ARG A 203 15.99 -8.79 6.43
N LYS A 204 16.36 -7.51 6.37
CA LYS A 204 16.98 -6.78 7.48
C LYS A 204 16.00 -6.49 8.62
N ASN A 205 14.73 -6.21 8.32
CA ASN A 205 13.78 -5.64 9.29
C ASN A 205 12.66 -6.60 9.72
N GLN A 206 12.40 -7.68 8.98
CA GLN A 206 11.36 -8.65 9.32
C GLN A 206 11.94 -9.86 10.05
N LYS A 207 11.28 -10.27 11.14
CA LYS A 207 11.63 -11.49 11.88
C LYS A 207 10.82 -12.68 11.33
N PHE A 208 11.48 -13.81 11.18
CA PHE A 208 10.90 -15.08 10.74
C PHE A 208 11.06 -16.17 11.82
N PRO A 209 10.09 -17.10 11.97
CA PRO A 209 8.83 -17.18 11.23
C PRO A 209 7.86 -16.05 11.61
N ALA A 210 7.25 -15.42 10.59
CA ALA A 210 6.39 -14.25 10.76
C ALA A 210 4.97 -14.69 11.17
N THR A 211 4.83 -15.06 12.44
CA THR A 211 3.55 -15.47 13.04
C THR A 211 2.86 -14.29 13.73
N ILE A 212 1.53 -14.33 13.81
CA ILE A 212 0.73 -13.30 14.49
C ILE A 212 1.13 -13.23 15.98
N SER A 213 1.36 -14.37 16.63
CA SER A 213 1.77 -14.43 18.03
C SER A 213 3.13 -13.76 18.29
N ASN A 214 4.12 -13.97 17.42
CA ASN A 214 5.42 -13.32 17.52
C ASN A 214 5.29 -11.80 17.32
N ALA A 215 4.59 -11.38 16.26
CA ALA A 215 4.36 -9.97 15.97
C ALA A 215 3.55 -9.24 17.06
N PHE A 216 2.63 -9.95 17.73
CA PHE A 216 1.91 -9.42 18.89
C PHE A 216 2.82 -9.26 20.10
N ARG A 217 3.68 -10.26 20.41
CA ARG A 217 4.64 -10.17 21.53
C ARG A 217 5.64 -9.02 21.36
N GLU A 218 6.04 -8.72 20.13
CA GLU A 218 6.92 -7.57 19.82
C GLU A 218 6.34 -6.22 20.24
N ARG A 219 5.02 -6.12 20.40
CA ARG A 219 4.37 -4.90 20.90
C ARG A 219 4.85 -4.52 22.31
N PHE A 220 5.12 -5.52 23.14
CA PHE A 220 5.50 -5.34 24.54
C PHE A 220 7.01 -5.36 24.77
N ARG A 221 7.80 -5.66 23.73
CA ARG A 221 9.24 -5.53 23.81
C ARG A 221 9.60 -4.05 23.66
N ILE A 222 10.20 -3.51 24.72
CA ILE A 222 10.84 -2.20 24.70
C ILE A 222 12.18 -2.42 23.99
N GLU A 223 12.21 -2.07 22.71
CA GLU A 223 13.42 -1.96 21.88
C GLU A 223 13.69 -0.47 21.67
#